data_AF-A0A2S6T1Z6-F1
#
_entry.id   AF-A0A2S6T1Z6-F1
#
_cell.length_a   1.000
_cell.length_b   1.000
_cell.length_c   1.000
_cell.angle_alpha   90.00
_cell.angle_beta   90.00
_cell.angle_gamma   90.00
#
_symmetry.space_group_name_H-M   'P 1'
#
loop_
_entity.id
_entity.type
_entity.pdbx_description
1 polymer ?
#
loop_
_entity_poly.entity_id
_entity_poly.type
_entity_poly.pdbx_seq_one_letter_code
_entity_poly.pdbx_strand_id
1 'polypeptide(L)' 'MIENFNGPIYLILFIILLLGNVFYAYCTLINTKNWLDKYGTHHSAVLITRILGSLISGFVLIG' A
#
# COMPACT_ATOMS: atom_id res chain seq x y z
N MET A 1 20.29 -8.37 8.20
CA MET A 1 19.32 -7.29 7.89
C MET A 1 19.51 -6.08 8.78
N ILE A 2 19.44 -6.19 10.12
CA ILE A 2 19.63 -5.05 11.04
C ILE A 2 20.93 -4.27 10.74
N GLU A 3 22.02 -4.97 10.41
CA GLU A 3 23.30 -4.37 10.02
C GLU A 3 23.23 -3.55 8.71
N ASN A 4 22.38 -3.97 7.74
CA ASN A 4 22.15 -3.23 6.49
C ASN A 4 21.26 -1.99 6.69
N PHE A 5 20.48 -1.96 7.77
CA PHE A 5 19.55 -0.88 8.08
C PHE A 5 20.15 0.15 9.04
N ASN A 6 21.46 0.12 9.32
CA ASN A 6 22.10 1.05 10.26
C ASN A 6 21.44 1.04 11.66
N GLY A 7 21.02 -0.16 12.11
CA GLY A 7 20.40 -0.38 13.42
C GLY A 7 18.91 -0.76 13.38
N PRO A 8 18.33 -1.10 14.54
CA PRO A 8 16.98 -1.68 14.63
C PRO A 8 15.87 -0.65 14.34
N ILE A 9 16.09 0.64 14.60
CA ILE A 9 15.07 1.68 14.44
C ILE A 9 14.64 1.80 12.97
N TYR A 10 15.59 1.88 12.04
CA TYR A 10 15.29 1.99 10.61
C TYR A 10 14.66 0.72 10.04
N LEU A 11 15.03 -0.46 10.55
CA LEU A 11 14.37 -1.71 10.18
C LEU A 11 12.90 -1.71 10.61
N ILE A 12 12.60 -1.25 11.83
CA ILE A 12 11.23 -1.14 12.33
C ILE A 12 10.42 -0.16 11.46
N LEU A 13 10.98 1.01 11.15
CA LEU A 13 10.33 2.00 10.28
C LEU A 13 10.05 1.44 8.88
N PHE A 14 11.01 0.70 8.32
CA PHE A 14 10.84 0.03 7.03
C PHE A 14 9.70 -1.00 7.08
N ILE A 15 9.63 -1.84 8.11
CA ILE A 15 8.55 -2.82 8.27
C ILE A 15 7.18 -2.12 8.39
N ILE A 16 7.10 -1.04 9.18
CA ILE A 16 5.85 -0.26 9.32
C ILE A 16 5.42 0.30 7.96
N LEU A 17 6.35 0.86 7.19
CA LEU A 17 6.07 1.39 5.85
C LEU A 17 5.62 0.28 4.89
N LEU A 18 6.29 -0.87 4.92
CA LEU A 18 5.95 -2.03 4.10
C LEU A 18 4.53 -2.53 4.42
N LEU A 19 4.19 -2.67 5.70
CA LEU A 19 2.84 -3.05 6.14
C LEU A 19 1.78 -2.03 5.71
N GLY A 20 2.09 -0.74 5.79
CA GLY A 20 1.22 0.32 5.29
C GLY A 20 0.94 0.20 3.80
N ASN A 21 1.98 -0.07 3.00
CA ASN A 21 1.85 -0.29 1.56
C ASN A 21 1.06 -1.56 1.22
N VAL A 22 1.27 -2.65 1.96
CA VAL A 22 0.48 -3.89 1.81
C VAL A 22 -1.00 -3.62 2.07
N PHE A 23 -1.30 -2.93 3.17
CA PHE A 23 -2.67 -2.58 3.53
C PHE A 23 -3.31 -1.68 2.45
N TYR A 24 -2.59 -0.66 1.99
CA TYR A 24 -3.07 0.23 0.94
C TYR A 24 -3.31 -0.51 -0.38
N ALA A 25 -2.40 -1.41 -0.78
CA ALA A 25 -2.56 -2.24 -1.98
C ALA A 25 -3.80 -3.14 -1.87
N TYR A 26 -4.04 -3.77 -0.71
CA TYR A 26 -5.25 -4.54 -0.45
C TYR A 26 -6.52 -3.69 -0.61
N CYS A 27 -6.54 -2.51 0.02
CA CYS A 27 -7.69 -1.59 -0.04
C CYS A 27 -7.99 -1.14 -1.47
N THR A 28 -6.96 -0.82 -2.25
CA THR A 28 -7.12 -0.24 -3.60
C THR A 28 -7.31 -1.28 -4.69
N LEU A 29 -6.78 -2.50 -4.55
CA LEU A 29 -6.90 -3.57 -5.55
C LEU A 29 -8.08 -4.52 -5.31
N ILE A 30 -8.25 -4.96 -4.06
CA ILE A 30 -9.23 -5.99 -3.70
C ILE A 30 -10.50 -5.33 -3.15
N ASN A 31 -10.35 -4.43 -2.17
CA ASN A 31 -11.48 -3.80 -1.48
C ASN A 31 -11.86 -2.41 -2.04
N THR A 32 -11.65 -2.18 -3.34
CA THR A 32 -11.68 -0.84 -3.96
C THR A 32 -12.99 -0.09 -3.75
N LYS A 33 -14.15 -0.75 -3.86
CA LYS A 33 -15.46 -0.08 -3.75
C LYS A 33 -15.69 0.46 -2.34
N ASN A 34 -15.52 -0.37 -1.32
CA ASN A 34 -15.64 0.04 0.07
C ASN A 34 -14.60 1.12 0.44
N TRP A 35 -13.40 1.05 -0.17
CA TRP A 35 -12.40 2.11 -0.04
C TRP A 35 -12.92 3.44 -0.62
N LEU A 36 -13.47 3.43 -1.83
CA LEU A 36 -14.05 4.62 -2.45
C LEU A 36 -15.22 5.19 -1.65
N ASP A 37 -16.11 4.33 -1.14
CA ASP A 37 -17.24 4.73 -0.30
C ASP A 37 -16.79 5.43 0.97
N LYS A 38 -15.72 4.94 1.62
CA LYS A 38 -15.13 5.56 2.82
C LYS A 38 -14.69 7.01 2.59
N TYR A 39 -14.28 7.35 1.36
CA TYR A 39 -13.82 8.69 0.99
C TYR A 39 -14.85 9.48 0.16
N GLY A 40 -16.10 9.01 0.06
CA GLY A 40 -17.15 9.67 -0.72
C GLY A 40 -16.83 9.79 -2.21
N THR A 41 -15.99 8.90 -2.75
CA THR A 41 -15.58 8.93 -4.15
C THR A 41 -16.52 8.06 -4.99
N HIS A 42 -16.98 8.58 -6.12
CA HIS A 42 -17.85 7.84 -7.02
C HIS A 42 -17.16 6.58 -7.60
N HIS A 43 -17.93 5.50 -7.82
CA HIS A 43 -17.39 4.21 -8.27
C HIS A 43 -16.81 4.22 -9.69
N SER A 44 -17.02 5.29 -10.46
CA SER A 44 -16.31 5.49 -11.73
C SER A 44 -14.79 5.58 -11.55
N ALA A 45 -14.31 5.93 -10.35
CA ALA A 45 -12.88 5.98 -10.04
C ALA A 45 -12.23 4.60 -9.83
N VAL A 46 -12.99 3.49 -9.78
CA VAL A 46 -12.47 2.14 -9.50
C VAL A 46 -11.26 1.77 -10.36
N LEU A 47 -11.32 2.05 -11.66
CA LEU A 47 -10.22 1.72 -12.58
C LEU A 47 -8.93 2.47 -12.21
N ILE A 48 -9.02 3.78 -12.02
CA ILE A 48 -7.87 4.63 -11.69
C ILE A 48 -7.31 4.26 -10.30
N THR A 49 -8.18 4.01 -9.32
CA THR A 49 -7.76 3.57 -7.98
C THR A 49 -7.00 2.25 -8.02
N ARG A 50 -7.42 1.30 -8.87
CA ARG A 50 -6.70 0.03 -9.05
C ARG A 50 -5.36 0.20 -9.77
N ILE A 51 -5.28 1.09 -10.76
CA ILE A 51 -4.01 1.40 -11.42
C ILE A 51 -3.00 1.95 -10.40
N LEU A 52 -3.41 2.91 -9.57
CA LEU A 52 -2.57 3.43 -8.48
C LEU A 52 -2.19 2.33 -7.48
N GLY A 53 -3.15 1.48 -7.10
CA GLY A 53 -2.91 0.32 -6.24
C GLY A 53 -1.90 -0.66 -6.83
N SER A 54 -1.90 -0.85 -8.15
CA SER A 54 -0.98 -1.77 -8.83
C SER A 54 0.48 -1.28 -8.79
N LEU A 55 0.70 0.04 -8.89
CA LEU A 55 2.03 0.63 -8.72
C LEU A 55 2.55 0.40 -7.29
N ILE A 56 1.69 0.60 -6.28
CA ILE A 56 2.06 0.34 -4.88
C ILE A 56 2.33 -1.15 -4.64
N SER A 57 1.58 -2.05 -5.27
CA SER A 57 1.85 -3.48 -5.17
C SER A 57 3.22 -3.89 -5.72
N GLY A 58 3.73 -3.18 -6.75
CA GLY A 58 5.09 -3.36 -7.24
C GLY A 58 6.13 -3.04 -6.15
N PHE A 59 5.95 -1.94 -5.43
CA PHE A 59 6.82 -1.59 -4.29
C PHE A 59 6.71 -2.61 -3.14
N VAL A 60 5.54 -3.19 -2.90
CA VAL A 60 5.35 -4.22 -1.87
C VAL A 60 6.06 -5.53 -2.22
N LEU A 61 6.05 -5.92 -3.49
CA LEU A 61 6.58 -7.22 -3.92
C LEU A 61 8.11 -7.22 -4.09
N ILE A 62 8.70 -6.06 -4.42
CA ILE A 62 10.14 -5.92 -4.70
C ILE A 62 10.89 -5.27 -3.52
N GLY A 63 10.18 -4.49 -2.69
CA GLY A 63 10.74 -3.68 -1.60
C GLY A 63 11.41 -4.46 -0.49
#